data_AF-A0A535USI1-F1
#
_entry.id   AF-A0A535USI1-F1
#
_cell.length_a   1.000
_cell.length_b   1.000
_cell.length_c   1.000
_cell.angle_alpha   90.00
_cell.angle_beta   90.00
_cell.angle_gamma   90.00
#
_symmetry.space_group_name_H-M   'P 1'
#
loop_
_entity.id
_entity.type
_entity.pdbx_description
1 polymer ?
#
loop_
_entity_poly.entity_id
_entity_poly.type
_entity_poly.pdbx_seq_one_letter_code
_entity_poly.pdbx_strand_id
1 'polypeptide(L)'
;MLQHGLLRPSFIPPSGPRTLRDLTRSRSTLIEERSRVIARLQKTLEDANIKLASVASDVMGTSAQHMLRALVKGELAPSAMADFARGRMRAKHEQLAQALTGHLQPHHRFLEAPHLAHIESLEEAIDRLSAEIAQRLAPYEAILLRLETIPGIQRRLAEIILAEIGPDMSRFPSAQHLARLRRHVSGQP
;
A
#
# COMPACT_ATOMS: atom_id res chain seq x y z
N MET A 1 3.41 -55.79 7.80
CA MET A 1 2.35 -55.28 6.89
C MET A 1 2.32 -53.77 7.08
N LEU A 2 3.13 -52.99 6.36
CA LEU A 2 2.81 -52.32 5.08
C LEU A 2 1.51 -51.49 5.09
N GLN A 3 1.67 -50.18 4.82
CA GLN A 3 0.70 -49.20 4.30
C GLN A 3 -0.28 -48.61 5.35
N HIS A 4 -0.33 -47.30 5.58
CA HIS A 4 -0.57 -46.27 4.58
C HIS A 4 0.23 -44.96 4.78
N GLY A 5 1.11 -44.68 3.80
CA GLY A 5 1.66 -43.35 3.55
C GLY A 5 0.69 -42.48 2.75
N LEU A 6 -0.29 -41.87 3.42
CA LEU A 6 -1.23 -40.91 2.81
C LEU A 6 -1.04 -39.46 3.25
N LEU A 7 -0.01 -39.17 4.05
CA LEU A 7 0.40 -37.79 4.30
C LEU A 7 1.61 -37.50 3.45
N ARG A 8 1.38 -36.85 2.29
CA ARG A 8 2.44 -36.02 1.69
C ARG A 8 2.94 -35.11 2.81
N PRO A 9 4.25 -35.12 3.13
CA PRO A 9 4.79 -34.14 4.06
C PRO A 9 4.43 -32.78 3.48
N SER A 10 3.52 -32.06 4.13
CA SER A 10 3.30 -30.65 3.85
C SER A 10 4.63 -29.99 4.15
N PHE A 11 5.42 -29.73 3.11
CA PHE A 11 6.76 -29.21 3.24
C PHE A 11 6.71 -27.91 4.03
N ILE A 12 7.43 -27.90 5.15
CA ILE A 12 7.58 -26.82 6.10
C ILE A 12 8.93 -26.18 5.72
N PRO A 13 8.99 -25.06 4.95
CA PRO A 13 10.27 -24.48 4.54
C PRO A 13 11.12 -24.09 5.77
N PRO A 14 12.46 -24.08 5.71
CA PRO A 14 13.29 -23.48 6.78
C PRO A 14 12.77 -22.07 7.12
N SER A 15 12.99 -21.57 8.33
CA SER A 15 12.30 -20.37 8.86
C SER A 15 12.36 -19.12 7.95
N GLY A 16 13.43 -18.94 7.17
CA GLY A 16 13.66 -17.79 6.28
C GLY A 16 12.52 -17.48 5.28
N PRO A 17 12.14 -18.40 4.35
CA PRO A 17 11.08 -18.13 3.39
C PRO A 17 9.69 -17.96 4.00
N ARG A 18 9.44 -18.49 5.21
CA ARG A 18 8.14 -18.30 5.87
C ARG A 18 7.99 -16.88 6.40
N THR A 19 8.99 -16.38 7.11
CA THR A 19 8.94 -15.02 7.65
C THR A 19 8.87 -13.96 6.54
N LEU A 20 9.56 -14.15 5.42
CA LEU A 20 9.45 -13.24 4.27
C LEU A 20 8.04 -13.22 3.64
N ARG A 21 7.35 -14.37 3.59
CA ARG A 21 5.95 -14.41 3.14
C ARG A 21 5.04 -13.67 4.11
N ASP A 22 5.22 -13.84 5.41
CA ASP A 22 4.40 -13.15 6.40
C ASP A 22 4.54 -11.63 6.28
N LEU A 23 5.78 -11.13 6.10
CA LEU A 23 6.07 -9.70 5.92
C LEU A 23 5.45 -9.16 4.62
N THR A 24 5.69 -9.82 3.49
CA THR A 24 5.19 -9.37 2.18
C THR A 24 3.67 -9.41 2.08
N ARG A 25 3.03 -10.43 2.69
CA ARG A 25 1.57 -10.52 2.81
C ARG A 25 1.00 -9.46 3.73
N SER A 26 1.58 -9.28 4.92
CA SER A 26 1.15 -8.22 5.86
C SER A 26 1.20 -6.85 5.19
N ARG A 27 2.30 -6.53 4.50
CA ARG A 27 2.42 -5.28 3.75
C ARG A 27 1.33 -5.14 2.67
N SER A 28 1.01 -6.23 1.97
CA SER A 28 -0.05 -6.24 0.96
C SER A 28 -1.42 -5.94 1.57
N THR A 29 -1.76 -6.58 2.70
CA THR A 29 -2.99 -6.31 3.45
C THR A 29 -3.08 -4.85 3.90
N LEU A 30 -2.01 -4.28 4.45
CA LEU A 30 -2.01 -2.87 4.89
C LEU A 30 -2.15 -1.89 3.72
N ILE A 31 -1.53 -2.18 2.57
CA ILE A 31 -1.70 -1.36 1.35
C ILE A 31 -3.16 -1.37 0.89
N GLU A 32 -3.81 -2.52 0.88
CA GLU A 32 -5.24 -2.63 0.52
C GLU A 32 -6.11 -1.88 1.54
N GLU A 33 -5.81 -2.02 2.83
CA GLU A 33 -6.52 -1.30 3.89
C GLU A 33 -6.40 0.21 3.72
N ARG A 34 -5.18 0.71 3.52
CA ARG A 34 -4.93 2.13 3.26
C ARG A 34 -5.71 2.61 2.05
N SER A 35 -5.72 1.83 0.96
CA SER A 35 -6.48 2.17 -0.25
C SER A 35 -7.98 2.27 0.02
N ARG A 36 -8.54 1.38 0.85
CA ARG A 36 -9.95 1.45 1.27
C ARG A 36 -10.26 2.70 2.09
N VAL A 37 -9.35 3.13 2.97
CA VAL A 37 -9.55 4.35 3.78
C VAL A 37 -9.45 5.60 2.90
N ILE A 38 -8.46 5.67 2.00
CA ILE A 38 -8.32 6.78 1.05
C ILE A 38 -9.56 6.91 0.16
N ALA A 39 -10.10 5.79 -0.35
CA ALA A 39 -11.30 5.82 -1.18
C ALA A 39 -12.53 6.36 -0.42
N ARG A 40 -12.67 6.06 0.87
CA ARG A 40 -13.73 6.63 1.72
C ARG A 40 -13.55 8.14 1.88
N LEU A 41 -12.34 8.59 2.22
CA LEU A 41 -12.03 10.02 2.31
C LEU A 41 -12.37 10.74 1.01
N GLN A 42 -11.93 10.21 -0.14
CA GLN A 42 -12.21 10.81 -1.45
C GLN A 42 -13.71 10.92 -1.72
N LYS A 43 -14.48 9.88 -1.38
CA LYS A 43 -15.94 9.92 -1.51
C LYS A 43 -16.56 11.03 -0.66
N THR A 44 -16.16 11.17 0.61
CA THR A 44 -16.66 12.24 1.49
C THR A 44 -16.29 13.63 0.92
N LEU A 45 -15.08 13.79 0.39
CA LEU A 45 -14.68 15.04 -0.26
C LEU A 45 -15.56 15.34 -1.49
N GLU A 46 -15.84 14.34 -2.32
CA GLU A 46 -16.71 14.49 -3.48
C GLU A 46 -18.14 14.90 -3.09
N ASP A 47 -18.71 14.26 -2.06
CA ASP A 47 -20.04 14.56 -1.51
C ASP A 47 -20.09 15.98 -0.92
N ALA A 48 -18.98 16.45 -0.36
CA ALA A 48 -18.81 17.82 0.15
C ALA A 48 -18.45 18.86 -0.95
N ASN A 49 -18.47 18.47 -2.23
CA ASN A 49 -18.08 19.28 -3.39
C ASN A 49 -16.63 19.79 -3.35
N ILE A 50 -15.73 19.08 -2.68
CA ILE A 50 -14.28 19.35 -2.65
C ILE A 50 -13.61 18.50 -3.71
N LYS A 51 -12.95 19.13 -4.68
CA LYS A 51 -12.38 18.48 -5.88
C LYS A 51 -10.86 18.43 -5.87
N LEU A 52 -10.23 18.31 -4.70
CA LEU A 52 -8.77 18.28 -4.57
C LEU A 52 -8.09 17.24 -5.48
N ALA A 53 -8.72 16.08 -5.68
CA ALA A 53 -8.23 14.98 -6.53
C ALA A 53 -8.15 15.30 -8.03
N SER A 54 -8.86 16.33 -8.53
CA SER A 54 -8.74 16.74 -9.93
C SER A 54 -7.53 17.65 -10.18
N VAL A 55 -7.02 18.31 -9.14
CA VAL A 55 -5.95 19.31 -9.25
C VAL A 55 -4.61 18.73 -8.75
N ALA A 56 -4.65 17.99 -7.64
CA ALA A 56 -3.49 17.35 -7.04
C ALA A 56 -3.19 16.02 -7.74
N SER A 57 -1.96 15.86 -8.25
CA SER A 57 -1.51 14.61 -8.87
C SER A 57 -1.43 13.45 -7.88
N ASP A 58 -1.26 13.75 -6.60
CA ASP A 58 -1.30 12.80 -5.49
C ASP A 58 -2.03 13.45 -4.32
N VAL A 59 -3.19 12.89 -3.95
CA VAL A 59 -4.04 13.40 -2.86
C VAL A 59 -3.44 13.09 -1.49
N MET A 60 -2.56 12.09 -1.41
CA MET A 60 -1.81 11.74 -0.19
C MET A 60 -0.39 12.29 -0.19
N GLY A 61 -0.02 13.09 -1.19
CA GLY A 61 1.25 13.82 -1.17
C GLY A 61 1.27 14.86 -0.04
N THR A 62 2.46 15.21 0.46
CA THR A 62 2.65 16.08 1.64
C THR A 62 1.81 17.36 1.59
N SER A 63 1.84 18.11 0.48
CA SER A 63 1.05 19.33 0.33
C SER A 63 -0.46 19.08 0.42
N ALA A 64 -0.96 18.02 -0.23
CA ALA A 64 -2.37 17.66 -0.19
C ALA A 64 -2.79 17.18 1.20
N GLN A 65 -1.95 16.41 1.91
CA GLN A 65 -2.19 16.04 3.30
C GLN A 65 -2.28 17.26 4.23
N HIS A 66 -1.41 18.27 4.07
CA HIS A 66 -1.53 19.51 4.83
C HIS A 66 -2.86 20.23 4.57
N MET A 67 -3.30 20.30 3.31
CA MET A 67 -4.60 20.85 2.95
C MET A 67 -5.75 20.06 3.56
N LEU A 68 -5.70 18.72 3.52
CA LEU A 68 -6.73 17.85 4.09
C LEU A 68 -6.83 18.00 5.62
N ARG A 69 -5.70 18.05 6.32
CA ARG A 69 -5.67 18.32 7.78
C ARG A 69 -6.26 19.70 8.09
N ALA A 70 -5.90 20.72 7.32
CA ALA A 70 -6.47 22.05 7.46
C ALA A 70 -7.97 22.09 7.20
N LEU A 71 -8.45 21.32 6.22
CA LEU A 71 -9.84 21.22 5.83
C LEU A 71 -10.68 20.49 6.89
N VAL A 72 -10.14 19.43 7.50
CA VAL A 72 -10.77 18.70 8.60
C VAL A 72 -10.84 19.54 9.87
N LYS A 73 -9.81 20.31 10.21
CA LYS A 73 -9.91 21.34 11.26
C LYS A 73 -10.94 22.42 10.87
N GLY A 74 -10.87 22.81 9.60
CA GLY A 74 -11.63 23.85 8.92
C GLY A 74 -11.63 25.19 9.64
N GLU A 75 -10.42 25.59 10.02
CA GLU A 75 -10.04 26.90 10.58
C GLU A 75 -9.51 27.85 9.49
N LEU A 76 -9.23 27.34 8.28
CA LEU A 76 -8.59 28.08 7.20
C LEU A 76 -9.56 28.32 6.03
N ALA A 77 -9.39 29.45 5.35
CA ALA A 77 -10.05 29.71 4.08
C ALA A 77 -9.39 28.89 2.95
N PRO A 78 -10.11 28.56 1.86
CA PRO A 78 -9.56 27.76 0.75
C PRO A 78 -8.27 28.32 0.13
N SER A 79 -8.15 29.65 0.02
CA SER A 79 -6.93 30.31 -0.45
C SER A 79 -5.73 30.09 0.48
N ALA A 80 -5.94 30.20 1.79
CA ALA A 80 -4.91 29.94 2.79
C ALA A 80 -4.50 28.46 2.83
N MET A 81 -5.44 27.53 2.56
CA MET A 81 -5.10 26.12 2.38
C MET A 81 -4.26 25.91 1.11
N ALA A 82 -4.58 26.60 0.01
CA ALA A 82 -3.82 26.51 -1.23
C ALA A 82 -2.35 26.96 -1.08
N ASP A 83 -2.04 27.79 -0.08
CA ASP A 83 -0.66 28.20 0.24
C ASP A 83 0.24 27.04 0.70
N PHE A 84 -0.34 25.91 1.13
CA PHE A 84 0.42 24.68 1.41
C PHE A 84 1.02 24.03 0.14
N ALA A 85 0.63 24.50 -1.05
CA ALA A 85 1.15 24.01 -2.32
C ALA A 85 2.65 24.27 -2.46
N ARG A 86 3.42 23.22 -2.75
CA ARG A 86 4.87 23.29 -2.97
C ARG A 86 5.25 22.85 -4.38
N GLY A 87 6.42 23.28 -4.84
CA GLY A 87 6.98 22.92 -6.14
C GLY A 87 6.03 23.23 -7.30
N ARG A 88 5.83 22.25 -8.20
CA ARG A 88 4.93 22.39 -9.38
C ARG A 88 3.47 22.67 -9.01
N MET A 89 3.03 22.27 -7.82
CA MET A 89 1.65 22.48 -7.36
C MET A 89 1.37 23.95 -7.05
N ARG A 90 2.41 24.76 -6.76
CA ARG A 90 2.27 26.19 -6.47
C ARG A 90 1.72 26.99 -7.66
N ALA A 91 2.03 26.57 -8.88
CA ALA A 91 1.47 27.17 -10.09
C ALA A 91 -0.04 26.94 -10.24
N LYS A 92 -0.62 25.98 -9.49
CA LYS A 92 -2.05 25.65 -9.50
C LYS A 92 -2.81 26.29 -8.33
N HIS A 93 -2.25 27.29 -7.67
CA HIS A 93 -2.81 27.88 -6.45
C HIS A 93 -4.30 28.26 -6.59
N GLU A 94 -4.66 29.02 -7.62
CA GLU A 94 -6.06 29.43 -7.85
C GLU A 94 -6.99 28.22 -8.05
N GLN A 95 -6.54 27.23 -8.82
CA GLN A 95 -7.30 25.99 -9.05
C GLN A 95 -7.48 25.19 -7.76
N LEU A 96 -6.47 25.19 -6.87
CA LEU A 96 -6.54 24.54 -5.56
C LEU A 96 -7.51 25.27 -4.65
N ALA A 97 -7.46 26.60 -4.59
CA ALA A 97 -8.40 27.39 -3.79
C ALA A 97 -9.84 27.14 -4.26
N GLN A 98 -10.06 27.07 -5.57
CA GLN A 98 -11.36 26.71 -6.12
C GLN A 98 -11.76 25.27 -5.78
N ALA A 99 -10.84 24.30 -5.94
CA ALA A 99 -11.11 22.90 -5.64
C ALA A 99 -11.35 22.61 -4.15
N LEU A 100 -10.80 23.43 -3.25
CA LEU A 100 -11.00 23.36 -1.81
C LEU A 100 -12.26 24.11 -1.35
N THR A 101 -12.94 24.81 -2.25
CA THR A 101 -14.21 25.47 -1.98
C THR A 101 -15.33 24.42 -1.98
N GLY A 102 -15.84 24.09 -0.80
CA GLY A 102 -16.92 23.13 -0.60
C GLY A 102 -17.48 23.19 0.82
N HIS A 103 -18.38 22.26 1.15
CA HIS A 103 -19.10 22.27 2.42
C HIS A 103 -18.86 21.00 3.23
N LEU A 104 -17.71 20.93 3.91
CA LEU A 104 -17.43 19.87 4.87
C LEU A 104 -18.09 20.19 6.23
N GLN A 105 -19.25 19.59 6.45
CA GLN A 105 -20.04 19.72 7.69
C GLN A 105 -19.28 19.20 8.92
N PRO A 106 -19.64 19.64 10.14
CA PRO A 106 -18.99 19.20 11.38
C PRO A 106 -18.94 17.69 11.56
N HIS A 107 -20.00 16.97 11.16
CA HIS A 107 -20.05 15.51 11.27
C HIS A 107 -19.09 14.82 10.28
N HIS A 108 -18.93 15.35 9.06
CA HIS A 108 -17.91 14.85 8.12
C HIS A 108 -16.50 15.06 8.70
N ARG A 109 -16.20 16.26 9.24
CA ARG A 109 -14.91 16.54 9.89
C ARG A 109 -14.61 15.57 11.03
N PHE A 110 -15.62 15.29 11.85
CA PHE A 110 -15.52 14.35 12.96
C PHE A 110 -15.18 12.93 12.49
N LEU A 111 -15.76 12.46 11.37
CA LEU A 111 -15.48 11.15 10.79
C LEU A 111 -14.15 11.09 10.04
N GLU A 112 -13.76 12.16 9.35
CA GLU A 112 -12.54 12.17 8.53
C GLU A 112 -11.26 12.36 9.35
N ALA A 113 -11.32 13.01 10.52
CA ALA A 113 -10.17 13.16 11.40
C ALA A 113 -9.50 11.81 11.77
N PRO A 114 -10.23 10.80 12.30
CA PRO A 114 -9.64 9.49 12.57
C PRO A 114 -9.24 8.74 11.29
N HIS A 115 -9.90 8.96 10.15
CA HIS A 115 -9.51 8.35 8.88
C HIS A 115 -8.15 8.85 8.38
N LEU A 116 -7.89 10.16 8.45
CA LEU A 116 -6.57 10.72 8.12
C LEU A 116 -5.48 10.18 9.04
N ALA A 117 -5.72 10.14 10.35
CA ALA A 117 -4.77 9.57 11.30
C ALA A 117 -4.51 8.07 11.03
N HIS A 118 -5.54 7.31 10.65
CA HIS A 118 -5.39 5.91 10.30
C HIS A 118 -4.55 5.71 9.04
N ILE A 119 -4.77 6.53 8.00
CA ILE A 119 -3.95 6.52 6.79
C ILE A 119 -2.47 6.74 7.13
N GLU A 120 -2.16 7.76 7.94
CA GLU A 120 -0.79 8.05 8.38
C GLU A 120 -0.17 6.85 9.10
N SER A 121 -0.90 6.23 10.03
CA SER A 121 -0.42 5.06 10.75
C SER A 121 -0.17 3.84 9.85
N LEU A 122 -1.02 3.65 8.83
CA LEU A 122 -0.87 2.59 7.83
C LEU A 122 0.35 2.86 6.94
N GLU A 123 0.58 4.11 6.52
CA GLU A 123 1.78 4.50 5.77
C GLU A 123 3.05 4.18 6.55
N GLU A 124 3.13 4.59 7.83
CA GLU A 124 4.27 4.28 8.69
C GLU A 124 4.49 2.76 8.88
N ALA A 125 3.42 1.98 9.01
CA ALA A 125 3.51 0.54 9.12
C ALA A 125 3.99 -0.11 7.81
N ILE A 126 3.48 0.36 6.66
CA ILE A 126 3.91 -0.09 5.33
C ILE A 126 5.39 0.24 5.09
N ASP A 127 5.85 1.41 5.49
CA ASP A 127 7.25 1.83 5.34
C ASP A 127 8.18 0.98 6.20
N ARG A 128 7.80 0.72 7.47
CA ARG A 128 8.53 -0.20 8.35
C ARG A 128 8.65 -1.60 7.76
N LEU A 129 7.54 -2.16 7.27
CA LEU A 129 7.55 -3.48 6.62
C LEU A 129 8.40 -3.47 5.33
N SER A 130 8.34 -2.38 4.55
CA SER A 130 9.11 -2.25 3.32
C SER A 130 10.61 -2.21 3.60
N ALA A 131 11.04 -1.48 4.63
CA ALA A 131 12.43 -1.45 5.06
C ALA A 131 12.91 -2.82 5.54
N GLU A 132 12.14 -3.52 6.36
CA GLU A 132 12.46 -4.87 6.85
C GLU A 132 12.57 -5.89 5.69
N ILE A 133 11.63 -5.84 4.74
CA ILE A 133 11.65 -6.68 3.53
C ILE A 133 12.92 -6.39 2.71
N ALA A 134 13.24 -5.12 2.47
CA ALA A 134 14.42 -4.73 1.72
C ALA A 134 15.72 -5.24 2.38
N GLN A 135 15.85 -5.09 3.71
CA GLN A 135 17.01 -5.59 4.45
C GLN A 135 17.17 -7.11 4.32
N ARG A 136 16.10 -7.87 4.47
CA ARG A 136 16.13 -9.34 4.36
C ARG A 136 16.36 -9.83 2.94
N LEU A 137 15.96 -9.05 1.93
CA LEU A 137 16.13 -9.38 0.52
C LEU A 137 17.42 -8.85 -0.09
N ALA A 138 18.19 -8.01 0.61
CA ALA A 138 19.47 -7.48 0.14
C ALA A 138 20.45 -8.56 -0.37
N PRO A 139 20.57 -9.77 0.25
CA PRO A 139 21.42 -10.83 -0.29
C PRO A 139 20.97 -11.38 -1.65
N TYR A 140 19.73 -11.14 -2.04
CA TYR A 140 19.09 -11.66 -3.26
C TYR A 140 18.84 -10.57 -4.30
N GLU A 141 19.48 -9.41 -4.18
CA GLU A 141 19.28 -8.26 -5.07
C GLU A 141 19.47 -8.62 -6.56
N ALA A 142 20.47 -9.44 -6.88
CA ALA A 142 20.69 -9.90 -8.25
C ALA A 142 19.51 -10.71 -8.82
N ILE A 143 18.78 -11.43 -7.97
CA ILE A 143 17.57 -12.18 -8.38
C ILE A 143 16.41 -11.20 -8.60
N LEU A 144 16.24 -10.20 -7.72
CA LEU A 144 15.22 -9.17 -7.87
C LEU A 144 15.40 -8.37 -9.16
N LEU A 145 16.62 -7.92 -9.45
CA LEU A 145 16.92 -7.20 -10.70
C LEU A 145 16.63 -8.05 -11.94
N ARG A 146 16.91 -9.36 -11.91
CA ARG A 146 16.54 -10.27 -13.01
C ARG A 146 15.03 -10.38 -13.17
N LEU A 147 14.28 -10.51 -12.07
CA LEU A 147 12.82 -10.56 -12.11
C LEU A 147 12.24 -9.26 -12.68
N GLU A 148 12.82 -8.10 -12.35
CA GLU A 148 12.39 -6.79 -12.84
C GLU A 148 12.64 -6.58 -14.35
N THR A 149 13.48 -7.40 -14.98
CA THR A 149 13.62 -7.37 -16.46
C THR A 149 12.40 -7.92 -17.18
N ILE A 150 11.53 -8.66 -16.49
CA ILE A 150 10.31 -9.22 -17.07
C ILE A 150 9.25 -8.12 -17.14
N PRO A 151 8.70 -7.82 -18.34
CA PRO A 151 7.67 -6.80 -18.48
C PRO A 151 6.49 -7.03 -17.54
N GLY A 152 6.12 -5.99 -16.79
CA GLY A 152 5.04 -6.03 -15.79
C GLY A 152 5.46 -6.50 -14.39
N ILE A 153 6.70 -6.99 -14.20
CA ILE A 153 7.23 -7.31 -12.88
C ILE A 153 7.99 -6.10 -12.34
N GLN A 154 7.34 -5.40 -11.41
CA GLN A 154 7.95 -4.31 -10.66
C GLN A 154 8.56 -4.83 -9.35
N ARG A 155 9.44 -4.04 -8.71
CA ARG A 155 10.12 -4.37 -7.45
C ARG A 155 9.23 -5.09 -6.43
N ARG A 156 8.06 -4.52 -6.12
CA ARG A 156 7.12 -5.11 -5.16
C ARG A 156 6.64 -6.51 -5.55
N LEU A 157 6.38 -6.73 -6.85
CA LEU A 157 5.96 -8.03 -7.34
C LEU A 157 7.14 -9.02 -7.34
N ALA A 158 8.34 -8.57 -7.68
CA ALA A 158 9.56 -9.39 -7.58
C ALA A 158 9.81 -9.86 -6.13
N GLU A 159 9.65 -8.96 -5.15
CA GLU A 159 9.75 -9.29 -3.71
C GLU A 159 8.73 -10.35 -3.28
N ILE A 160 7.47 -10.20 -3.71
CA ILE A 160 6.40 -11.18 -3.43
C ILE A 160 6.73 -12.52 -4.07
N ILE A 161 7.12 -12.53 -5.35
CA ILE A 161 7.50 -13.74 -6.07
C ILE A 161 8.63 -14.45 -5.33
N LEU A 162 9.71 -13.74 -5.00
CA LEU A 162 10.87 -14.30 -4.32
C LEU A 162 10.53 -14.79 -2.91
N ALA A 163 9.65 -14.11 -2.17
CA ALA A 163 9.17 -14.58 -0.87
C ALA A 163 8.35 -15.88 -0.99
N GLU A 164 7.47 -15.97 -1.99
CA GLU A 164 6.61 -17.14 -2.19
C GLU A 164 7.38 -18.35 -2.70
N ILE A 165 8.28 -18.19 -3.68
CA ILE A 165 8.98 -19.32 -4.32
C ILE A 165 10.34 -19.63 -3.67
N GLY A 166 10.96 -18.63 -3.05
CA GLY A 166 12.33 -18.70 -2.51
C GLY A 166 13.41 -18.49 -3.59
N PRO A 167 14.67 -18.30 -3.19
CA PRO A 167 15.78 -18.04 -4.13
C PRO A 167 16.26 -19.28 -4.89
N ASP A 168 15.84 -20.48 -4.46
CA ASP A 168 16.31 -21.77 -4.97
C ASP A 168 15.22 -22.44 -5.81
N MET A 169 15.38 -22.33 -7.14
CA MET A 169 14.45 -22.91 -8.11
C MET A 169 14.64 -24.41 -8.34
N SER A 170 15.73 -25.03 -7.86
CA SER A 170 15.95 -26.48 -8.00
C SER A 170 14.87 -27.32 -7.30
N ARG A 171 14.14 -26.68 -6.38
CA ARG A 171 13.00 -27.23 -5.63
C ARG A 171 11.76 -27.43 -6.49
N PHE A 172 11.70 -26.85 -7.69
CA PHE A 172 10.60 -26.98 -8.62
C PHE A 172 11.07 -27.71 -9.88
N PRO A 173 10.83 -29.04 -9.98
CA PRO A 173 11.29 -29.82 -11.13
C PRO A 173 10.70 -29.37 -12.47
N SER A 174 9.54 -28.70 -12.46
CA SER A 174 8.95 -28.08 -13.64
C SER A 174 8.04 -26.91 -13.29
N ALA A 175 7.67 -26.11 -14.30
CA ALA A 175 6.70 -25.02 -14.14
C ALA A 175 5.33 -25.48 -13.60
N GLN A 176 4.90 -26.70 -13.91
CA GLN A 176 3.66 -27.27 -13.35
C GLN A 176 3.78 -27.51 -11.83
N HIS A 177 4.96 -27.84 -11.33
CA HIS A 177 5.20 -27.98 -9.89
C HIS A 177 5.18 -26.62 -9.19
N LEU A 178 5.69 -25.57 -9.85
CA LEU A 178 5.58 -24.19 -9.37
C LEU A 178 4.12 -23.72 -9.34
N ALA A 179 3.34 -23.99 -10.39
CA ALA A 179 1.93 -23.59 -10.49
C ALA A 179 1.02 -24.24 -9.43
N ARG A 180 1.46 -25.36 -8.84
CA ARG A 180 0.77 -26.02 -7.72
C ARG A 180 1.07 -25.40 -6.36
N LEU A 181 1.93 -24.37 -6.29
CA LEU A 181 2.21 -23.64 -5.07
C LEU A 181 0.90 -23.05 -4.54
N ARG A 182 0.44 -23.57 -3.40
CA ARG A 182 -0.84 -23.20 -2.82
C ARG A 182 -0.73 -21.80 -2.23
N ARG A 183 -1.47 -20.83 -2.79
CA ARG A 183 -1.75 -19.56 -2.11
C ARG A 183 -2.56 -19.90 -0.85
N HIS A 184 -1.92 -20.00 0.31
CA HIS A 184 -2.66 -19.94 1.56
C HIS A 184 -3.18 -18.51 1.70
N VAL A 185 -4.38 -18.28 1.18
CA VAL A 185 -5.19 -17.10 1.49
C VAL A 185 -5.56 -17.28 2.96
N SER A 186 -4.92 -16.53 3.84
CA SER A 186 -5.41 -16.36 5.21
C SER A 186 -6.69 -15.54 5.12
N GLY A 187 -7.82 -16.23 4.91
CA GLY A 187 -9.13 -15.68 5.18
C GLY A 187 -9.19 -15.37 6.67
N GLN A 188 -9.41 -14.10 7.02
CA GLN A 188 -9.92 -13.78 8.34
C GLN A 188 -11.40 -14.23 8.40
N PRO A 189 -11.87 -14.68 9.58
CA PRO A 189 -13.23 -15.14 9.79
C PRO A 189 -14.28 -14.04 9.61
#